data_AF-A0AA88I110-F1
#
_entry.id   AF-A0AA88I110-F1
#
_cell.length_a   1.000
_cell.length_b   1.000
_cell.length_c   1.000
_cell.angle_alpha   90.00
_cell.angle_beta   90.00
_cell.angle_gamma   90.00
#
_symmetry.space_group_name_H-M   'P 1'
#
loop_
_entity.id
_entity.type
_entity.pdbx_description
1 polymer ?
#
loop_
_entity_poly.entity_id
_entity_poly.type
_entity_poly.pdbx_seq_one_letter_code
_entity_poly.pdbx_strand_id
1 'polypeptide(L)'
;MGRAIVQKHKNEIQEVVEKSIQKQSELDEAVQNLQEKSYIIFDLENKLENLQVVYEDVQRQLEESQKREAEFNGICDQIRSELIEEHKTKVATMEQEAAVKLKEKETEIELVTAQLNEMESIIQNLRQELIDAAEDKKLEEKKDHNELTSALAYLLQLELSNLPEFMKALSDVLAGVNNPQVPRMAAGLQLKNTLTSKNTAMKAGYQKRWLSLPEDVRNYVKKNVVSALGTETSRPSAAAQCVAYIAVAELLVTNVISSNSTEMLREATLEAIGYICQDIDPDILAAQSKKILTAIFHGMKKHEKNEHVKLAATTALLNSLEFTRANFEKENERNYIMQVVCKATQSPNTKIKVSALQCLVKIMSLYYRYMEAYMGPAFFAISLEAMKSDIDEIALQGIEFWSNVCDEEIDLVVEAKEAVEMGRTPERTSRYYALGALQYILPVLLHLLTKQVFLPLLTLSSLVLSSSSSH
;
A
#
# COMPACT_ATOMS: atom_id res chain seq x y z
N MET A 1 -112.62 -14.39 -64.13
CA MET A 1 -111.68 -15.48 -63.77
C MET A 1 -110.28 -15.30 -64.38
N GLY A 2 -110.14 -15.07 -65.70
CA GLY A 2 -108.81 -15.00 -66.36
C GLY A 2 -107.83 -13.92 -65.86
N ARG A 3 -108.28 -12.69 -65.55
CA ARG A 3 -107.37 -11.61 -65.11
C ARG A 3 -106.72 -11.85 -63.74
N ALA A 4 -107.41 -12.52 -62.81
CA ALA A 4 -106.89 -12.83 -61.48
C ALA A 4 -105.80 -13.91 -61.51
N ILE A 5 -105.93 -14.89 -62.41
CA ILE A 5 -104.93 -15.96 -62.61
C ILE A 5 -103.66 -15.39 -63.24
N VAL A 6 -103.78 -14.47 -64.21
CA VAL A 6 -102.63 -13.80 -64.82
C VAL A 6 -101.90 -12.91 -63.81
N GLN A 7 -102.62 -12.16 -62.96
CA GLN A 7 -101.99 -11.33 -61.93
C GLN A 7 -101.29 -12.18 -60.85
N LYS A 8 -101.88 -13.33 -60.47
CA LYS A 8 -101.25 -14.27 -59.52
C LYS A 8 -99.93 -14.82 -60.08
N HIS A 9 -99.92 -15.33 -61.32
CA HIS A 9 -98.69 -15.81 -61.95
C HIS A 9 -97.67 -14.69 -62.15
N LYS A 10 -98.11 -13.45 -62.46
CA LYS A 10 -97.20 -12.31 -62.57
C LYS A 10 -96.52 -11.98 -61.23
N ASN A 11 -97.27 -12.02 -60.13
CA ASN A 11 -96.72 -11.80 -58.79
C ASN A 11 -95.77 -12.95 -58.37
N GLU A 12 -96.13 -14.20 -58.66
CA GLU A 12 -95.26 -15.37 -58.38
C GLU A 12 -93.94 -15.30 -59.19
N ILE A 13 -94.01 -14.93 -60.47
CA ILE A 13 -92.82 -14.71 -61.30
C ILE A 13 -91.99 -13.56 -60.75
N GLN A 14 -92.62 -12.46 -60.33
CA GLN A 14 -91.91 -11.30 -59.80
C GLN A 14 -91.21 -11.63 -58.47
N GLU A 15 -91.84 -12.40 -57.58
CA GLU A 15 -91.22 -12.87 -56.33
C GLU A 15 -90.03 -13.80 -56.60
N VAL A 16 -90.11 -14.68 -57.61
CA VAL A 16 -89.01 -15.56 -58.01
C VAL A 16 -87.85 -14.74 -58.61
N VAL A 17 -88.15 -13.72 -59.40
CA VAL A 17 -87.15 -12.81 -59.97
C VAL A 17 -86.44 -12.02 -58.88
N GLU A 18 -87.19 -11.44 -57.93
CA GLU A 18 -86.63 -10.68 -56.80
C GLU A 18 -85.73 -11.56 -55.90
N LYS A 19 -86.17 -12.79 -55.58
CA LYS A 19 -85.34 -13.77 -54.85
C LYS A 19 -84.08 -14.18 -55.62
N SER A 20 -84.13 -14.25 -56.94
CA SER A 20 -82.97 -14.59 -57.77
C SER A 20 -81.98 -13.44 -57.85
N ILE A 21 -82.45 -12.19 -57.94
CA ILE A 21 -81.60 -10.99 -57.90
C ILE A 21 -80.91 -10.88 -56.55
N GLN A 22 -81.65 -11.10 -55.45
CA GLN A 22 -81.07 -11.08 -54.10
C GLN A 22 -79.96 -12.13 -53.94
N LYS A 23 -80.19 -13.36 -54.40
CA LYS A 23 -79.16 -14.41 -54.41
C LYS A 23 -77.95 -14.06 -55.28
N GLN A 24 -78.17 -13.41 -56.43
CA GLN A 24 -77.07 -12.97 -57.29
C GLN A 24 -76.22 -11.90 -56.60
N SER A 25 -76.86 -10.94 -55.91
CA SER A 25 -76.16 -9.93 -55.12
C SER A 25 -75.33 -10.53 -53.98
N GLU A 26 -75.89 -11.50 -53.25
CA GLU A 26 -75.16 -12.23 -52.18
C GLU A 26 -73.99 -13.04 -52.74
N LEU A 27 -74.15 -13.62 -53.93
CA LEU A 27 -73.08 -14.36 -54.62
C LEU A 27 -71.97 -13.42 -55.07
N ASP A 28 -72.29 -12.25 -55.62
CA ASP A 28 -71.32 -11.26 -56.07
C ASP A 28 -70.50 -10.70 -54.89
N GLU A 29 -71.15 -10.44 -53.75
CA GLU A 29 -70.48 -10.02 -52.50
C GLU A 29 -69.55 -11.13 -51.97
N ALA A 30 -69.99 -12.40 -52.01
CA ALA A 30 -69.16 -13.53 -51.62
C ALA A 30 -67.94 -13.71 -52.53
N VAL A 31 -68.10 -13.51 -53.85
CA VAL A 31 -67.00 -13.56 -54.82
C VAL A 31 -65.98 -12.44 -54.55
N GLN A 32 -66.45 -11.22 -54.28
CA GLN A 32 -65.57 -10.10 -53.95
C GLN A 32 -64.77 -10.36 -52.67
N ASN A 33 -65.40 -10.91 -51.63
CA ASN A 33 -64.73 -11.30 -50.39
C ASN A 33 -63.68 -12.42 -50.61
N LEU A 34 -63.99 -13.39 -51.47
CA LEU A 34 -63.03 -14.44 -51.86
C LEU A 34 -61.84 -13.89 -52.65
N GLN A 35 -62.05 -12.89 -53.51
CA GLN A 35 -60.97 -12.22 -54.24
C GLN A 35 -60.04 -11.43 -53.30
N GLU A 36 -60.59 -10.70 -52.33
CA GLU A 36 -59.80 -10.00 -51.31
C GLU A 36 -58.97 -10.99 -50.47
N LYS A 37 -59.57 -12.10 -50.04
CA LYS A 37 -58.83 -13.16 -49.31
C LYS A 37 -57.74 -13.80 -50.16
N SER A 38 -58.00 -14.03 -51.46
CA SER A 38 -56.99 -14.57 -52.38
C SER A 38 -55.78 -13.65 -52.51
N TYR A 39 -55.99 -12.33 -52.54
CA TYR A 39 -54.90 -11.35 -52.59
C TYR A 39 -54.08 -11.35 -51.29
N ILE A 40 -54.75 -11.41 -50.13
CA ILE A 40 -54.08 -11.49 -48.82
C ILE A 40 -53.26 -12.78 -48.70
N ILE A 41 -53.78 -13.92 -49.15
CA ILE A 41 -53.05 -15.20 -49.15
C ILE A 41 -51.78 -15.07 -49.99
N PHE A 42 -51.87 -14.50 -51.19
CA PHE A 42 -50.71 -14.29 -52.06
C PHE A 42 -49.64 -13.38 -51.44
N ASP A 43 -50.02 -12.29 -50.75
CA ASP A 43 -49.06 -11.43 -50.03
C ASP A 43 -48.39 -12.16 -48.85
N LEU A 44 -49.16 -12.99 -48.13
CA LEU A 44 -48.63 -13.79 -47.02
C LEU A 44 -47.68 -14.90 -47.49
N GLU A 45 -47.97 -15.55 -48.62
CA GLU A 45 -47.09 -16.57 -49.21
C GLU A 45 -45.74 -15.98 -49.61
N ASN A 46 -45.73 -14.79 -50.25
CA ASN A 46 -44.49 -14.09 -50.58
C ASN A 46 -43.69 -13.67 -49.32
N LYS A 47 -44.37 -13.25 -48.26
CA LYS A 47 -43.70 -12.91 -46.98
C LYS A 47 -43.12 -14.16 -46.30
N LEU A 48 -43.82 -15.28 -46.36
CA LEU A 48 -43.35 -16.55 -45.80
C LEU A 48 -42.09 -17.04 -46.52
N GLU A 49 -42.06 -16.97 -47.85
CA GLU A 49 -40.90 -17.37 -48.65
C GLU A 49 -39.67 -16.51 -48.33
N ASN A 50 -39.84 -15.19 -48.19
CA ASN A 50 -38.75 -14.30 -47.77
C ASN A 50 -38.24 -14.61 -46.35
N LEU A 51 -39.14 -14.92 -45.41
CA LEU A 51 -38.77 -15.30 -44.04
C LEU A 51 -38.03 -16.63 -43.99
N GLN A 52 -38.38 -17.59 -44.85
CA GLN A 52 -37.68 -18.87 -44.95
C GLN A 52 -36.22 -18.68 -45.40
N VAL A 53 -35.99 -17.83 -46.41
CA VAL A 53 -34.62 -17.51 -46.86
C VAL A 53 -33.78 -16.86 -45.75
N VAL A 54 -34.37 -15.91 -45.00
CA VAL A 54 -33.68 -15.28 -43.86
C VAL A 54 -33.39 -16.29 -42.75
N TYR A 55 -34.34 -17.18 -42.46
CA TYR A 55 -34.16 -18.23 -41.45
C TYR A 55 -33.02 -19.19 -41.81
N GLU A 56 -32.94 -19.63 -43.08
CA GLU A 56 -31.85 -20.49 -43.55
C GLU A 56 -30.48 -19.79 -43.48
N ASP A 57 -30.40 -18.51 -43.80
CA ASP A 57 -29.15 -17.73 -43.69
C ASP A 57 -28.70 -17.60 -42.23
N VAL A 58 -29.63 -17.31 -41.31
CA VAL A 58 -29.35 -17.24 -39.87
C VAL A 58 -28.90 -18.59 -39.32
N GLN A 59 -29.52 -19.70 -39.74
CA GLN A 59 -29.06 -21.03 -39.34
C GLN A 59 -27.64 -21.32 -39.82
N ARG A 60 -27.31 -20.97 -41.07
CA ARG A 60 -25.95 -21.13 -41.61
C ARG A 60 -24.93 -20.32 -40.82
N GLN A 61 -25.23 -19.06 -40.51
CA GLN A 61 -24.35 -18.19 -39.72
C GLN A 61 -24.15 -18.74 -38.29
N LEU A 62 -25.18 -19.33 -37.69
CA LEU A 62 -25.10 -19.96 -36.38
C LEU A 62 -24.18 -21.19 -36.39
N GLU A 63 -24.30 -22.06 -37.38
CA GLU A 63 -23.42 -23.24 -37.53
C GLU A 63 -21.95 -22.83 -37.74
N GLU A 64 -21.69 -21.81 -38.56
CA GLU A 64 -20.33 -21.28 -38.74
C GLU A 64 -19.78 -20.67 -37.45
N SER A 65 -20.61 -19.98 -36.67
CA SER A 65 -20.22 -19.42 -35.37
C SER A 65 -19.85 -20.52 -34.37
N GLN A 66 -20.66 -21.58 -34.28
CA GLN A 66 -20.41 -22.72 -33.41
C GLN A 66 -19.13 -23.46 -33.80
N LYS A 67 -18.84 -23.58 -35.10
CA LYS A 67 -17.59 -24.18 -35.58
C LYS A 67 -16.37 -23.34 -35.17
N ARG A 68 -16.43 -22.01 -35.32
CA ARG A 68 -15.36 -21.09 -34.88
C ARG A 68 -15.13 -21.16 -33.38
N GLU A 69 -16.19 -21.28 -32.59
CA GLU A 69 -16.10 -21.43 -31.13
C GLU A 69 -15.42 -22.75 -30.73
N ALA A 70 -15.76 -23.86 -31.41
CA ALA A 70 -15.10 -25.14 -31.18
C ALA A 70 -13.60 -25.12 -31.55
N GLU A 71 -13.25 -24.48 -32.66
CA GLU A 71 -11.85 -24.28 -33.07
C GLU A 71 -11.07 -23.42 -32.05
N PHE A 72 -11.68 -22.33 -31.58
CA PHE A 72 -11.08 -21.46 -30.55
C PHE A 72 -10.85 -22.20 -29.23
N ASN A 73 -11.84 -22.97 -28.76
CA ASN A 73 -11.72 -23.76 -27.54
C ASN A 73 -10.60 -24.82 -27.65
N GLY A 74 -10.46 -25.48 -28.81
CA GLY A 74 -9.36 -26.40 -29.07
C GLY A 74 -7.98 -25.75 -28.99
N ILE A 75 -7.83 -24.54 -29.54
CA ILE A 75 -6.59 -23.76 -29.44
C ILE A 75 -6.29 -23.37 -27.98
N CYS A 76 -7.30 -22.95 -27.22
CA CYS A 76 -7.14 -22.62 -25.81
C CYS A 76 -6.69 -23.83 -24.97
N ASP A 77 -7.24 -25.01 -25.22
CA ASP A 77 -6.85 -26.23 -24.50
C ASP A 77 -5.43 -26.69 -24.85
N GLN A 78 -5.02 -26.50 -26.11
CA GLN A 78 -3.64 -26.77 -26.54
C GLN A 78 -2.65 -25.81 -25.87
N ILE A 79 -2.92 -24.49 -25.90
CA ILE A 79 -2.09 -23.47 -25.24
C ILE A 79 -2.00 -23.74 -23.73
N ARG A 80 -3.13 -24.08 -23.08
CA ARG A 80 -3.15 -24.42 -21.65
C ARG A 80 -2.26 -25.62 -21.33
N SER A 81 -2.29 -26.66 -22.18
CA SER A 81 -1.46 -27.85 -21.99
C SER A 81 0.03 -27.55 -22.16
N GLU A 82 0.39 -26.75 -23.16
CA GLU A 82 1.78 -26.33 -23.40
C GLU A 82 2.33 -25.45 -22.25
N LEU A 83 1.54 -24.49 -21.77
CA LEU A 83 1.88 -23.65 -20.61
C LEU A 83 2.05 -24.46 -19.32
N ILE A 84 1.20 -25.46 -19.08
CA ILE A 84 1.30 -26.32 -17.89
C ILE A 84 2.60 -27.13 -17.92
N GLU A 85 2.97 -27.71 -19.07
CA GLU A 85 4.22 -28.47 -19.19
C GLU A 85 5.46 -27.58 -19.12
N GLU A 86 5.42 -26.38 -19.72
CA GLU A 86 6.49 -25.40 -19.58
C GLU A 86 6.66 -24.96 -18.11
N HIS A 87 5.55 -24.72 -17.40
CA HIS A 87 5.58 -24.30 -16.01
C HIS A 87 6.09 -25.42 -15.09
N LYS A 88 5.65 -26.67 -15.27
CA LYS A 88 6.20 -27.83 -14.55
C LYS A 88 7.71 -27.96 -14.75
N THR A 89 8.18 -27.79 -15.98
CA THR A 89 9.60 -27.86 -16.31
C THR A 89 10.40 -26.75 -15.63
N LYS A 90 9.88 -25.50 -15.64
CA LYS A 90 10.50 -24.37 -14.95
C LYS A 90 10.54 -24.56 -13.44
N VAL A 91 9.45 -25.03 -12.84
CA VAL A 91 9.37 -25.31 -11.39
C VAL A 91 10.38 -26.39 -11.00
N ALA A 92 10.45 -27.51 -11.73
CA ALA A 92 11.43 -28.56 -11.46
C ALA A 92 12.89 -28.05 -11.58
N THR A 93 13.15 -27.18 -12.55
CA THR A 93 14.49 -26.55 -12.72
C THR A 93 14.81 -25.62 -11.56
N MET A 94 13.85 -24.78 -11.13
CA MET A 94 14.00 -23.88 -10.00
C MET A 94 14.20 -24.63 -8.67
N GLU A 95 13.45 -25.72 -8.44
CA GLU A 95 13.62 -26.58 -7.27
C GLU A 95 15.02 -27.20 -7.22
N GLN A 96 15.53 -27.63 -8.38
CA GLN A 96 16.87 -28.20 -8.49
C GLN A 96 17.97 -27.14 -8.24
N GLU A 97 17.82 -25.93 -8.79
CA GLU A 97 18.74 -24.81 -8.53
C GLU A 97 18.70 -24.38 -7.05
N ALA A 98 17.52 -24.34 -6.44
CA ALA A 98 17.35 -24.01 -5.03
C ALA A 98 18.04 -25.05 -4.11
N ALA A 99 17.90 -26.34 -4.43
CA ALA A 99 18.56 -27.41 -3.69
C ALA A 99 20.10 -27.33 -3.78
N VAL A 100 20.65 -26.94 -4.94
CA VAL A 100 22.10 -26.71 -5.09
C VAL A 100 22.56 -25.54 -4.24
N LYS A 101 21.88 -24.39 -4.31
CA LYS A 101 22.22 -23.20 -3.51
C LYS A 101 22.11 -23.46 -2.00
N LEU A 102 21.12 -24.23 -1.58
CA LEU A 102 20.96 -24.62 -0.17
C LEU A 102 22.18 -25.41 0.31
N LYS A 103 22.64 -26.38 -0.49
CA LYS A 103 23.81 -27.21 -0.18
C LYS A 103 25.11 -26.40 -0.15
N GLU A 104 25.27 -25.43 -1.06
CA GLU A 104 26.38 -24.46 -1.01
C GLU A 104 26.36 -23.65 0.29
N LYS A 105 25.19 -23.17 0.71
CA LYS A 105 25.02 -22.42 1.95
C LYS A 105 25.27 -23.26 3.20
N GLU A 106 24.82 -24.52 3.22
CA GLU A 106 25.15 -25.47 4.28
C GLU A 106 26.67 -25.64 4.41
N THR A 107 27.37 -25.76 3.29
CA THR A 107 28.84 -25.87 3.25
C THR A 107 29.53 -24.58 3.75
N GLU A 108 29.01 -23.40 3.37
CA GLU A 108 29.50 -22.11 3.90
C GLU A 108 29.26 -22.00 5.41
N ILE A 109 28.10 -22.43 5.92
CA ILE A 109 27.78 -22.43 7.35
C ILE A 109 28.74 -23.36 8.11
N GLU A 110 29.01 -24.56 7.58
CA GLU A 110 29.99 -25.48 8.18
C GLU A 110 31.38 -24.86 8.24
N LEU A 111 31.82 -24.18 7.17
CA LEU A 111 33.11 -23.48 7.13
C LEU A 111 33.17 -22.35 8.17
N VAL A 112 32.13 -21.49 8.23
CA VAL A 112 32.06 -20.39 9.18
C VAL A 112 31.99 -20.92 10.62
N THR A 113 31.28 -22.03 10.85
CA THR A 113 31.21 -22.67 12.16
C THR A 113 32.57 -23.21 12.58
N ALA A 114 33.32 -23.82 11.66
CA ALA A 114 34.69 -24.27 11.92
C ALA A 114 35.62 -23.08 12.24
N GLN A 115 35.53 -21.98 11.49
CA GLN A 115 36.28 -20.75 11.76
C GLN A 115 35.90 -20.10 13.10
N LEU A 116 34.62 -20.13 13.48
CA LEU A 116 34.16 -19.63 14.78
C LEU A 116 34.73 -20.48 15.92
N ASN A 117 34.72 -21.80 15.80
CA ASN A 117 35.31 -22.70 16.80
C ASN A 117 36.83 -22.47 16.94
N GLU A 118 37.53 -22.26 15.82
CA GLU A 118 38.95 -21.92 15.82
C GLU A 118 39.18 -20.56 16.48
N MET A 119 38.38 -19.54 16.16
CA MET A 119 38.43 -18.23 16.82
C MET A 119 38.11 -18.33 18.31
N GLU A 120 37.14 -19.12 18.73
CA GLU A 120 36.83 -19.33 20.15
C GLU A 120 38.00 -19.97 20.89
N SER A 121 38.67 -20.95 20.27
CA SER A 121 39.91 -21.53 20.81
C SER A 121 41.02 -20.49 20.90
N ILE A 122 41.19 -19.64 19.88
CA ILE A 122 42.18 -18.55 19.89
C ILE A 122 41.82 -17.54 20.98
N ILE A 123 40.56 -17.17 21.14
CA ILE A 123 40.09 -16.25 22.19
C ILE A 123 40.32 -16.85 23.57
N GLN A 124 40.07 -18.15 23.76
CA GLN A 124 40.37 -18.82 25.03
C GLN A 124 41.87 -18.80 25.33
N ASN A 125 42.71 -19.10 24.34
CA ASN A 125 44.16 -19.04 24.49
C ASN A 125 44.63 -17.61 24.78
N LEU A 126 44.15 -16.61 24.04
CA LEU A 126 44.47 -15.20 24.26
C LEU A 126 43.96 -14.71 25.61
N ARG A 127 42.78 -15.14 26.08
CA ARG A 127 42.28 -14.83 27.42
C ARG A 127 43.18 -15.41 28.49
N GLN A 128 43.65 -16.65 28.30
CA GLN A 128 44.59 -17.28 29.20
C GLN A 128 45.92 -16.53 29.20
N GLU A 129 46.46 -16.19 28.01
CA GLU A 129 47.65 -15.36 27.87
C GLU A 129 47.46 -13.96 28.48
N LEU A 130 46.26 -13.37 28.44
CA LEU A 130 45.95 -12.08 29.06
C LEU A 130 45.86 -12.18 30.59
N ILE A 131 45.36 -13.29 31.11
CA ILE A 131 45.38 -13.60 32.54
C ILE A 131 46.83 -13.76 32.99
N ASP A 132 47.62 -14.55 32.25
CA ASP A 132 49.04 -14.79 32.51
C ASP A 132 49.87 -13.48 32.37
N ALA A 133 49.57 -12.64 31.38
CA ALA A 133 50.23 -11.33 31.19
C ALA A 133 49.79 -10.27 32.21
N ALA A 134 48.53 -10.30 32.67
CA ALA A 134 48.05 -9.47 33.76
C ALA A 134 48.69 -9.87 35.10
N GLU A 135 49.07 -11.14 35.25
CA GLU A 135 49.88 -11.63 36.38
C GLU A 135 51.37 -11.21 36.26
N ASP A 136 51.91 -11.04 35.04
CA ASP A 136 53.35 -10.79 34.84
C ASP A 136 53.80 -9.33 34.60
N LYS A 137 52.97 -8.38 34.10
CA LYS A 137 53.42 -6.98 33.80
C LYS A 137 52.27 -5.96 33.85
N LYS A 138 52.20 -4.99 34.77
CA LYS A 138 53.02 -3.76 34.88
C LYS A 138 53.92 -3.46 33.66
N LEU A 139 53.63 -2.36 32.95
CA LEU A 139 54.21 -1.85 31.68
C LEU A 139 53.74 -2.63 30.42
N GLU A 140 53.29 -2.04 29.32
CA GLU A 140 53.19 -0.66 28.81
C GLU A 140 52.50 -0.77 27.41
N GLU A 141 51.47 0.01 27.05
CA GLU A 141 50.89 -0.07 25.69
C GLU A 141 50.37 1.24 25.06
N LYS A 142 50.46 1.26 23.72
CA LYS A 142 50.16 2.29 22.72
C LYS A 142 48.76 2.93 22.81
N LYS A 143 48.72 4.21 22.44
CA LYS A 143 47.78 5.21 22.96
C LYS A 143 46.39 5.34 22.31
N ASP A 144 46.10 4.83 21.11
CA ASP A 144 44.79 5.13 20.47
C ASP A 144 43.81 3.95 20.31
N HIS A 145 44.27 2.69 20.21
CA HIS A 145 43.34 1.54 20.17
C HIS A 145 42.93 1.05 21.58
N ASN A 146 43.76 1.36 22.59
CA ASN A 146 43.46 1.06 23.98
C ASN A 146 42.43 2.01 24.57
N GLU A 147 42.35 3.27 24.15
CA GLU A 147 41.45 4.25 24.80
C GLU A 147 39.97 3.97 24.53
N LEU A 148 39.57 3.64 23.30
CA LEU A 148 38.18 3.27 22.99
C LEU A 148 37.79 1.96 23.68
N THR A 149 38.64 0.95 23.60
CA THR A 149 38.40 -0.37 24.22
C THR A 149 38.32 -0.24 25.74
N SER A 150 39.22 0.55 26.34
CA SER A 150 39.21 0.85 27.78
C SER A 150 37.99 1.66 28.20
N ALA A 151 37.58 2.65 27.41
CA ALA A 151 36.39 3.45 27.69
C ALA A 151 35.12 2.60 27.62
N LEU A 152 34.99 1.73 26.61
CA LEU A 152 33.85 0.81 26.49
C LEU A 152 33.85 -0.24 27.61
N ALA A 153 35.01 -0.81 27.95
CA ALA A 153 35.14 -1.74 29.07
C ALA A 153 34.75 -1.08 30.39
N TYR A 154 35.16 0.17 30.61
CA TYR A 154 34.80 0.94 31.78
C TYR A 154 33.30 1.24 31.86
N LEU A 155 32.68 1.67 30.76
CA LEU A 155 31.24 1.92 30.70
C LEU A 155 30.44 0.63 30.95
N LEU A 156 30.89 -0.50 30.39
CA LEU A 156 30.27 -1.80 30.62
C LEU A 156 30.39 -2.25 32.08
N GLN A 157 31.56 -2.03 32.70
CA GLN A 157 31.76 -2.31 34.11
C GLN A 157 30.83 -1.48 35.00
N LEU A 158 30.61 -0.19 34.67
CA LEU A 158 29.66 0.66 35.38
C LEU A 158 28.20 0.19 35.21
N GLU A 159 27.81 -0.20 34.00
CA GLU A 159 26.47 -0.76 33.74
C GLU A 159 26.22 -2.03 34.56
N LEU A 160 27.20 -2.95 34.59
CA LEU A 160 27.09 -4.23 35.29
C LEU A 160 27.13 -4.08 36.82
N SER A 161 27.86 -3.10 37.33
CA SER A 161 28.02 -2.89 38.78
C SER A 161 26.82 -2.17 39.41
N ASN A 162 26.31 -1.10 38.78
CA ASN A 162 25.16 -0.35 39.28
C ASN A 162 24.41 0.36 38.14
N LEU A 163 23.56 -0.40 37.47
CA LEU A 163 22.71 0.11 36.39
C LEU A 163 21.88 1.35 36.80
N PRO A 164 21.17 1.41 37.94
CA PRO A 164 20.43 2.60 38.35
C PRO A 164 21.27 3.89 38.36
N GLU A 165 22.44 3.85 39.01
CA GLU A 165 23.29 5.03 39.14
C GLU A 165 23.98 5.37 37.80
N PHE A 166 24.37 4.36 37.03
CA PHE A 166 24.89 4.54 35.68
C PHE A 166 23.89 5.28 34.78
N MET A 167 22.62 4.87 34.77
CA MET A 167 21.58 5.53 33.99
C MET A 167 21.32 6.97 34.45
N LYS A 168 21.37 7.24 35.76
CA LYS A 168 21.25 8.61 36.30
C LYS A 168 22.41 9.48 35.84
N ALA A 169 23.64 9.02 35.98
CA ALA A 169 24.84 9.74 35.55
C ALA A 169 24.82 10.06 34.06
N LEU A 170 24.45 9.10 33.20
CA LEU A 170 24.27 9.34 31.76
C LEU A 170 23.19 10.39 31.49
N SER A 171 22.07 10.34 32.22
CA SER A 171 20.98 11.32 32.06
C SER A 171 21.39 12.72 32.50
N ASP A 172 22.25 12.86 33.53
CA ASP A 172 22.78 14.15 33.99
C ASP A 172 23.73 14.75 32.95
N VAL A 173 24.61 13.92 32.36
CA VAL A 173 25.50 14.37 31.28
C VAL A 173 24.69 14.86 30.08
N LEU A 174 23.65 14.12 29.69
CA LEU A 174 22.77 14.48 28.57
C LEU A 174 22.00 15.80 28.82
N ALA A 175 21.47 15.99 30.03
CA ALA A 175 20.70 17.18 30.42
C ALA A 175 21.56 18.43 30.67
N GLY A 176 22.85 18.26 30.99
CA GLY A 176 23.78 19.36 31.22
C GLY A 176 24.06 20.18 29.95
N VAL A 177 23.34 21.29 29.76
CA VAL A 177 23.48 22.18 28.57
C VAL A 177 24.89 22.76 28.42
N ASN A 178 25.63 22.88 29.53
CA ASN A 178 27.02 23.36 29.55
C ASN A 178 28.04 22.28 29.17
N ASN A 179 27.63 21.01 29.06
CA ASN A 179 28.54 19.93 28.68
C ASN A 179 28.87 20.00 27.18
N PRO A 180 30.10 19.61 26.77
CA PRO A 180 30.45 19.54 25.37
C PRO A 180 29.55 18.57 24.60
N GLN A 181 29.32 18.85 23.32
CA GLN A 181 28.35 18.12 22.48
C GLN A 181 28.67 16.63 22.36
N VAL A 182 29.95 16.26 22.18
CA VAL A 182 30.36 14.86 21.99
C VAL A 182 30.03 13.98 23.22
N PRO A 183 30.40 14.36 24.46
CA PRO A 183 29.95 13.67 25.68
C PRO A 183 28.43 13.56 25.80
N ARG A 184 27.66 14.61 25.46
CA ARG A 184 26.19 14.57 25.51
C ARG A 184 25.62 13.54 24.55
N MET A 185 26.11 13.53 23.30
CA MET A 185 25.71 12.53 22.30
C MET A 185 26.08 11.12 22.72
N ALA A 186 27.30 10.91 23.24
CA ALA A 186 27.75 9.61 23.72
C ALA A 186 26.90 9.13 24.91
N ALA A 187 26.57 10.01 25.86
CA ALA A 187 25.74 9.68 26.99
C ALA A 187 24.31 9.29 26.56
N GLY A 188 23.71 10.04 25.63
CA GLY A 188 22.42 9.69 25.06
C GLY A 188 22.44 8.37 24.30
N LEU A 189 23.51 8.08 23.54
CA LEU A 189 23.67 6.80 22.84
C LEU A 189 23.78 5.62 23.82
N GLN A 190 24.60 5.75 24.86
CA GLN A 190 24.74 4.71 25.89
C GLN A 190 23.42 4.50 26.63
N LEU A 191 22.75 5.59 27.02
CA LEU A 191 21.45 5.51 27.69
C LEU A 191 20.42 4.80 26.81
N LYS A 192 20.35 5.11 25.52
CA LYS A 192 19.50 4.38 24.56
C LYS A 192 19.84 2.88 24.52
N ASN A 193 21.13 2.53 24.44
CA ASN A 193 21.55 1.14 24.35
C ASN A 193 21.20 0.32 25.61
N THR A 194 21.02 0.97 26.77
CA THR A 194 20.49 0.30 27.97
C THR A 194 18.99 0.00 27.92
N LEU A 195 18.24 0.69 27.05
CA LEU A 195 16.77 0.67 26.94
C LEU A 195 16.25 -0.19 25.78
N THR A 196 17.04 -0.35 24.71
CA THR A 196 16.61 -1.06 23.49
C THR A 196 17.74 -1.85 22.84
N SER A 197 17.38 -2.80 21.97
CA SER A 197 18.31 -3.57 21.13
C SER A 197 17.66 -3.87 19.78
N LYS A 198 18.48 -4.06 18.73
CA LYS A 198 18.01 -4.57 17.43
C LYS A 198 17.51 -6.02 17.52
N ASN A 199 17.96 -6.78 18.52
CA ASN A 199 17.48 -8.13 18.77
C ASN A 199 16.20 -8.09 19.61
N THR A 200 15.09 -8.60 19.05
CA THR A 200 13.75 -8.57 19.66
C THR A 200 13.69 -9.26 21.03
N ALA A 201 14.42 -10.38 21.22
CA ALA A 201 14.46 -11.08 22.50
C ALA A 201 15.18 -10.25 23.58
N MET A 202 16.28 -9.58 23.20
CA MET A 202 17.01 -8.67 24.10
C MET A 202 16.20 -7.41 24.44
N LYS A 203 15.46 -6.87 23.46
CA LYS A 203 14.59 -5.68 23.64
C LYS A 203 13.57 -5.91 24.77
N ALA A 204 12.90 -7.06 24.79
CA ALA A 204 11.97 -7.41 25.86
C ALA A 204 12.65 -7.51 27.24
N GLY A 205 13.86 -8.08 27.28
CA GLY A 205 14.69 -8.13 28.48
C GLY A 205 15.04 -6.74 29.02
N TYR A 206 15.43 -5.81 28.16
CA TYR A 206 15.78 -4.44 28.54
C TYR A 206 14.56 -3.65 29.04
N GLN A 207 13.39 -3.82 28.41
CA GLN A 207 12.15 -3.20 28.90
C GLN A 207 11.76 -3.73 30.28
N LYS A 208 11.83 -5.04 30.51
CA LYS A 208 11.58 -5.63 31.82
C LYS A 208 12.58 -5.13 32.86
N ARG A 209 13.87 -5.03 32.49
CA ARG A 209 14.95 -4.48 33.34
C ARG A 209 14.64 -3.03 33.74
N TRP A 210 14.27 -2.18 32.79
CA TRP A 210 13.82 -0.80 33.05
C TRP A 210 12.62 -0.74 34.01
N LEU A 211 11.58 -1.56 33.75
CA LEU A 211 10.38 -1.62 34.61
C LEU A 211 10.64 -2.21 36.00
N SER A 212 11.77 -2.90 36.20
CA SER A 212 12.18 -3.38 37.52
C SER A 212 12.95 -2.34 38.35
N LEU A 213 13.40 -1.24 37.73
CA LEU A 213 14.12 -0.18 38.43
C LEU A 213 13.22 0.54 39.45
N PRO A 214 13.78 1.10 40.54
CA PRO A 214 13.05 1.95 41.46
C PRO A 214 12.36 3.13 40.76
N GLU A 215 11.17 3.49 41.24
CA GLU A 215 10.34 4.50 40.58
C GLU A 215 10.99 5.89 40.59
N ASP A 216 11.68 6.25 41.67
CA ASP A 216 12.45 7.48 41.82
C ASP A 216 13.56 7.59 40.76
N VAL A 217 14.29 6.49 40.51
CA VAL A 217 15.32 6.42 39.46
C VAL A 217 14.70 6.64 38.08
N ARG A 218 13.61 5.93 37.78
CA ARG A 218 12.93 6.10 36.48
C ARG A 218 12.41 7.51 36.28
N ASN A 219 11.81 8.10 37.32
CA ASN A 219 11.27 9.46 37.26
C ASN A 219 12.38 10.51 37.13
N TYR A 220 13.53 10.28 37.78
CA TYR A 220 14.71 11.13 37.63
C TYR A 220 15.24 11.11 36.18
N VAL A 221 15.49 9.91 35.64
CA VAL A 221 15.96 9.74 34.27
C VAL A 221 14.96 10.31 33.25
N LYS A 222 13.65 10.06 33.44
CA LYS A 222 12.57 10.66 32.63
C LYS A 222 12.67 12.18 32.60
N LYS A 223 12.75 12.82 33.77
CA LYS A 223 12.82 14.27 33.92
C LYS A 223 14.04 14.83 33.16
N ASN A 224 15.20 14.23 33.35
CA ASN A 224 16.44 14.67 32.72
C ASN A 224 16.39 14.54 31.20
N VAL A 225 15.98 13.38 30.70
CA VAL A 225 15.86 13.12 29.25
C VAL A 225 14.86 14.07 28.59
N VAL A 226 13.71 14.33 29.22
CA VAL A 226 12.73 15.31 28.71
C VAL A 226 13.28 16.73 28.76
N SER A 227 14.01 17.10 29.81
CA SER A 227 14.63 18.44 29.90
C SER A 227 15.73 18.69 28.88
N ALA A 228 16.34 17.61 28.37
CA ALA A 228 17.36 17.70 27.33
C ALA A 228 16.78 17.98 25.93
N LEU A 229 15.48 17.71 25.69
CA LEU A 229 14.84 17.99 24.40
C LEU A 229 14.99 19.46 24.01
N GLY A 230 15.42 19.71 22.78
CA GLY A 230 15.61 21.07 22.25
C GLY A 230 16.83 21.83 22.77
N THR A 231 17.62 21.23 23.67
CA THR A 231 18.89 21.81 24.15
C THR A 231 20.11 21.27 23.38
N GLU A 232 19.90 20.29 22.50
CA GLU A 232 20.92 19.68 21.66
C GLU A 232 21.02 20.39 20.31
N THR A 233 22.24 20.68 19.89
CA THR A 233 22.57 21.23 18.56
C THR A 233 22.83 20.12 17.54
N SER A 234 23.13 18.90 17.97
CA SER A 234 23.27 17.72 17.10
C SER A 234 21.93 17.31 16.50
N ARG A 235 21.98 16.82 15.25
CA ARG A 235 20.88 16.14 14.57
C ARG A 235 21.36 14.78 14.04
N PRO A 236 20.61 13.68 14.22
CA PRO A 236 19.34 13.58 14.97
C PRO A 236 19.51 13.76 16.50
N SER A 237 18.45 14.12 17.23
CA SER A 237 18.50 14.31 18.70
C SER A 237 18.68 12.97 19.43
N ALA A 238 19.68 12.90 20.33
CA ALA A 238 19.90 11.71 21.16
C ALA A 238 18.87 11.63 22.30
N ALA A 239 18.43 12.78 22.84
CA ALA A 239 17.35 12.84 23.80
C ALA A 239 16.03 12.33 23.20
N ALA A 240 15.71 12.70 21.96
CA ALA A 240 14.52 12.21 21.25
C ALA A 240 14.47 10.69 21.14
N GLN A 241 15.60 10.05 20.84
CA GLN A 241 15.71 8.59 20.78
C GLN A 241 15.50 7.95 22.16
N CYS A 242 16.04 8.55 23.23
CA CYS A 242 15.85 8.04 24.59
C CYS A 242 14.38 8.17 25.05
N VAL A 243 13.72 9.30 24.74
CA VAL A 243 12.30 9.51 25.05
C VAL A 243 11.43 8.42 24.45
N ALA A 244 11.74 7.98 23.22
CA ALA A 244 10.93 7.00 22.52
C ALA A 244 10.78 5.68 23.29
N TYR A 245 11.85 5.24 23.95
CA TYR A 245 11.85 4.00 24.72
C TYR A 245 11.40 4.16 26.18
N ILE A 246 11.27 5.39 26.66
CA ILE A 246 10.80 5.72 28.02
C ILE A 246 9.30 6.04 28.04
N ALA A 247 8.72 6.33 26.86
CA ALA A 247 7.30 6.55 26.56
C ALA A 247 6.58 7.54 27.51
N VAL A 248 6.56 8.83 27.14
CA VAL A 248 5.76 9.85 27.84
C VAL A 248 4.94 10.68 26.85
N ALA A 249 3.94 10.06 26.23
CA ALA A 249 3.13 10.68 25.18
C ALA A 249 2.48 12.02 25.59
N GLU A 250 2.05 12.15 26.85
CA GLU A 250 1.31 13.34 27.30
C GLU A 250 2.17 14.60 27.42
N LEU A 251 3.42 14.47 27.88
CA LEU A 251 4.34 15.62 27.97
C LEU A 251 4.78 16.11 26.59
N LEU A 252 4.94 15.20 25.63
CA LEU A 252 5.40 15.53 24.27
C LEU A 252 4.41 16.41 23.52
N VAL A 253 3.11 16.19 23.72
CA VAL A 253 2.08 16.99 23.06
C VAL A 253 2.13 18.46 23.51
N THR A 254 2.40 18.70 24.81
CA THR A 254 2.50 20.07 25.35
C THR A 254 3.71 20.83 24.80
N ASN A 255 4.85 20.15 24.61
CA ASN A 255 6.07 20.73 24.07
C ASN A 255 5.90 21.19 22.61
N VAL A 256 5.04 20.55 21.82
CA VAL A 256 4.81 20.94 20.42
C VAL A 256 3.81 22.10 20.30
N ILE A 257 2.76 22.11 21.12
CA ILE A 257 1.61 23.02 20.97
C ILE A 257 1.82 24.36 21.70
N SER A 258 2.67 24.39 22.73
CA SER A 258 2.90 25.59 23.54
C SER A 258 3.53 26.72 22.71
N SER A 259 2.99 27.94 22.85
CA SER A 259 3.50 29.14 22.18
C SER A 259 4.90 29.56 22.64
N ASN A 260 5.34 29.08 23.81
CA ASN A 260 6.64 29.38 24.39
C ASN A 260 7.73 28.40 23.94
N SER A 261 7.38 27.38 23.16
CA SER A 261 8.32 26.35 22.72
C SER A 261 9.21 26.87 21.59
N THR A 262 10.52 26.68 21.73
CA THR A 262 11.50 26.99 20.68
C THR A 262 11.35 26.04 19.49
N GLU A 263 11.81 26.45 18.31
CA GLU A 263 11.83 25.59 17.12
C GLU A 263 12.59 24.28 17.37
N MET A 264 13.75 24.35 18.06
CA MET A 264 14.54 23.17 18.42
C MET A 264 13.79 22.21 19.36
N LEU A 265 13.04 22.74 20.33
CA LEU A 265 12.23 21.89 21.22
C LEU A 265 11.11 21.20 20.46
N ARG A 266 10.42 21.93 19.56
CA ARG A 266 9.34 21.37 18.74
C ARG A 266 9.86 20.29 17.79
N GLU A 267 10.98 20.55 17.12
CA GLU A 267 11.65 19.59 16.24
C GLU A 267 12.05 18.31 16.99
N ALA A 268 12.83 18.42 18.08
CA ALA A 268 13.29 17.27 18.86
C ALA A 268 12.11 16.47 19.45
N THR A 269 11.03 17.17 19.84
CA THR A 269 9.83 16.49 20.33
C THR A 269 9.10 15.74 19.21
N LEU A 270 9.01 16.29 18.00
CA LEU A 270 8.40 15.62 16.85
C LEU A 270 9.26 14.43 16.37
N GLU A 271 10.59 14.53 16.41
CA GLU A 271 11.48 13.38 16.21
C GLU A 271 11.20 12.27 17.23
N ALA A 272 11.06 12.62 18.50
CA ALA A 272 10.72 11.67 19.56
C ALA A 272 9.37 10.99 19.31
N ILE A 273 8.35 11.75 18.89
CA ILE A 273 7.06 11.21 18.48
C ILE A 273 7.23 10.27 17.28
N GLY A 274 8.02 10.64 16.28
CA GLY A 274 8.30 9.80 15.11
C GLY A 274 8.93 8.45 15.47
N TYR A 275 9.90 8.44 16.39
CA TYR A 275 10.49 7.20 16.91
C TYR A 275 9.50 6.37 17.74
N ILE A 276 8.66 7.02 18.56
CA ILE A 276 7.57 6.33 19.29
C ILE A 276 6.65 5.61 18.31
N CYS A 277 6.18 6.31 17.28
CA CYS A 277 5.27 5.76 16.28
C CYS A 277 5.89 4.60 15.48
N GLN A 278 7.22 4.55 15.38
CA GLN A 278 7.95 3.52 14.64
C GLN A 278 8.24 2.27 15.47
N ASP A 279 8.60 2.45 16.75
CA ASP A 279 9.19 1.38 17.56
C ASP A 279 8.23 0.74 18.58
N ILE A 280 7.10 1.41 18.87
CA ILE A 280 6.06 0.93 19.78
C ILE A 280 4.93 0.30 18.98
N ASP A 281 4.39 -0.80 19.52
CA ASP A 281 3.24 -1.50 18.95
C ASP A 281 2.08 -0.52 18.67
N PRO A 282 1.59 -0.47 17.41
CA PRO A 282 0.44 0.32 16.99
C PRO A 282 -0.78 0.20 17.93
N ASP A 283 -1.06 -0.99 18.45
CA ASP A 283 -2.25 -1.24 19.29
C ASP A 283 -2.17 -0.51 20.64
N ILE A 284 -0.96 -0.32 21.17
CA ILE A 284 -0.73 0.45 22.41
C ILE A 284 -0.97 1.94 22.17
N LEU A 285 -0.58 2.44 20.99
CA LEU A 285 -0.66 3.86 20.65
C LEU A 285 -2.05 4.30 20.19
N ALA A 286 -2.88 3.37 19.72
CA ALA A 286 -4.22 3.65 19.19
C ALA A 286 -5.09 4.48 20.16
N ALA A 287 -5.01 4.21 21.47
CA ALA A 287 -5.77 4.95 22.50
C ALA A 287 -5.35 6.43 22.63
N GLN A 288 -4.11 6.77 22.24
CA GLN A 288 -3.57 8.14 22.29
C GLN A 288 -3.45 8.79 20.90
N SER A 289 -3.95 8.13 19.84
CA SER A 289 -3.78 8.56 18.45
C SER A 289 -4.18 10.02 18.24
N LYS A 290 -5.30 10.47 18.83
CA LYS A 290 -5.79 11.84 18.71
C LYS A 290 -4.82 12.88 19.28
N LYS A 291 -4.21 12.59 20.44
CA LYS A 291 -3.25 13.51 21.08
C LYS A 291 -1.97 13.59 20.24
N ILE A 292 -1.47 12.44 19.78
CA ILE A 292 -0.29 12.33 18.91
C ILE A 292 -0.51 13.09 17.60
N LEU A 293 -1.62 12.82 16.90
CA LEU A 293 -1.99 13.50 15.66
C LEU A 293 -2.15 15.01 15.84
N THR A 294 -2.68 15.47 16.98
CA THR A 294 -2.80 16.91 17.26
C THR A 294 -1.43 17.60 17.30
N ALA A 295 -0.43 16.97 17.93
CA ALA A 295 0.93 17.49 17.96
C ALA A 295 1.56 17.47 16.56
N ILE A 296 1.44 16.35 15.84
CA ILE A 296 1.93 16.21 14.46
C ILE A 296 1.34 17.28 13.55
N PHE A 297 0.01 17.44 13.53
CA PHE A 297 -0.63 18.44 12.68
C PHE A 297 -0.26 19.86 13.05
N HIS A 298 0.04 20.14 14.32
CA HIS A 298 0.56 21.43 14.74
C HIS A 298 1.90 21.74 14.06
N GLY A 299 2.83 20.78 14.03
CA GLY A 299 4.12 20.91 13.32
C GLY A 299 3.99 21.01 11.79
N MET A 300 2.91 20.49 11.21
CA MET A 300 2.66 20.55 9.76
C MET A 300 1.89 21.80 9.30
N LYS A 301 1.44 22.69 10.21
CA LYS A 301 0.59 23.83 9.82
C LYS A 301 1.33 24.79 8.89
N LYS A 302 0.56 25.50 8.05
CA LYS A 302 1.09 26.49 7.10
C LYS A 302 1.91 27.60 7.78
N HIS A 303 1.55 27.98 9.01
CA HIS A 303 2.23 29.04 9.76
C HIS A 303 3.50 28.59 10.46
N GLU A 304 3.77 27.27 10.55
CA GLU A 304 5.10 26.82 10.95
C GLU A 304 6.10 27.32 9.90
N LYS A 305 7.16 28.01 10.33
CA LYS A 305 8.16 28.58 9.41
C LYS A 305 9.39 27.69 9.31
N ASN A 306 9.69 26.94 10.37
CA ASN A 306 10.86 26.09 10.40
C ASN A 306 10.63 24.80 9.59
N GLU A 307 11.45 24.60 8.57
CA GLU A 307 11.33 23.44 7.67
C GLU A 307 11.73 22.12 8.35
N HIS A 308 12.65 22.15 9.33
CA HIS A 308 13.02 20.97 10.09
C HIS A 308 11.87 20.49 10.98
N VAL A 309 11.16 21.42 11.64
CA VAL A 309 9.94 21.09 12.40
C VAL A 309 8.88 20.45 11.50
N LYS A 310 8.63 21.02 10.31
CA LYS A 310 7.69 20.44 9.34
C LYS A 310 8.11 19.07 8.85
N LEU A 311 9.39 18.88 8.56
CA LEU A 311 9.92 17.60 8.12
C LEU A 311 9.75 16.55 9.21
N ALA A 312 10.18 16.83 10.44
CA ALA A 312 10.01 15.94 11.59
C ALA A 312 8.53 15.59 11.81
N ALA A 313 7.62 16.56 11.70
CA ALA A 313 6.18 16.29 11.80
C ALA A 313 5.65 15.40 10.67
N THR A 314 6.07 15.63 9.43
CA THR A 314 5.63 14.84 8.26
C THR A 314 6.14 13.41 8.35
N THR A 315 7.39 13.22 8.78
CA THR A 315 7.96 11.89 9.03
C THR A 315 7.27 11.19 10.21
N ALA A 316 6.95 11.91 11.28
CA ALA A 316 6.17 11.37 12.39
C ALA A 316 4.74 10.96 11.96
N LEU A 317 4.13 11.70 11.03
CA LEU A 317 2.84 11.33 10.45
C LEU A 317 2.93 9.99 9.73
N LEU A 318 3.92 9.81 8.85
CA LEU A 318 4.14 8.57 8.09
C LEU A 318 4.19 7.33 9.01
N ASN A 319 4.90 7.44 10.12
CA ASN A 319 5.01 6.37 11.11
C ASN A 319 3.71 6.16 11.90
N SER A 320 2.90 7.20 12.08
CA SER A 320 1.64 7.10 12.84
C SER A 320 0.47 6.47 12.07
N LEU A 321 0.57 6.31 10.76
CA LEU A 321 -0.55 5.89 9.91
C LEU A 321 -1.08 4.48 10.26
N GLU A 322 -0.28 3.62 10.87
CA GLU A 322 -0.65 2.23 11.20
C GLU A 322 -1.68 2.11 12.33
N PHE A 323 -1.70 3.05 13.28
CA PHE A 323 -2.63 3.04 14.42
C PHE A 323 -3.69 4.15 14.38
N THR A 324 -3.92 4.75 13.21
CA THR A 324 -4.88 5.85 13.04
C THR A 324 -6.16 5.45 12.31
N ARG A 325 -6.45 4.13 12.24
CA ARG A 325 -7.66 3.60 11.58
C ARG A 325 -8.95 4.26 12.08
N ALA A 326 -9.12 4.38 13.40
CA ALA A 326 -10.30 5.01 14.00
C ALA A 326 -10.46 6.51 13.63
N ASN A 327 -9.35 7.18 13.28
CA ASN A 327 -9.37 8.55 12.78
C ASN A 327 -9.76 8.57 11.29
N PHE A 328 -9.23 7.64 10.48
CA PHE A 328 -9.59 7.51 9.06
C PHE A 328 -11.04 7.07 8.83
N GLU A 329 -11.65 6.31 9.74
CA GLU A 329 -13.08 5.95 9.68
C GLU A 329 -13.99 7.17 9.80
N LYS A 330 -13.57 8.20 10.55
CA LYS A 330 -14.32 9.44 10.73
C LYS A 330 -14.01 10.40 9.60
N GLU A 331 -15.00 10.63 8.74
CA GLU A 331 -14.86 11.46 7.54
C GLU A 331 -14.26 12.85 7.82
N ASN A 332 -14.72 13.56 8.86
CA ASN A 332 -14.17 14.88 9.19
C ASN A 332 -12.68 14.85 9.58
N GLU A 333 -12.26 13.83 10.34
CA GLU A 333 -10.85 13.67 10.73
C GLU A 333 -10.01 13.25 9.52
N ARG A 334 -10.51 12.30 8.71
CA ARG A 334 -9.90 11.89 7.44
C ARG A 334 -9.71 13.06 6.49
N ASN A 335 -10.74 13.87 6.26
CA ASN A 335 -10.69 15.06 5.40
C ASN A 335 -9.59 16.02 5.85
N TYR A 336 -9.44 16.22 7.16
CA TYR A 336 -8.39 17.07 7.71
C TYR A 336 -6.99 16.48 7.50
N ILE A 337 -6.80 15.18 7.73
CA ILE A 337 -5.54 14.48 7.43
C ILE A 337 -5.18 14.69 5.96
N MET A 338 -6.12 14.42 5.05
CA MET A 338 -5.88 14.53 3.62
C MET A 338 -5.55 15.96 3.19
N GLN A 339 -6.25 16.96 3.73
CA GLN A 339 -5.93 18.35 3.47
C GLN A 339 -4.50 18.72 3.89
N VAL A 340 -4.05 18.26 5.06
CA VAL A 340 -2.71 18.56 5.57
C VAL A 340 -1.64 17.85 4.73
N VAL A 341 -1.83 16.58 4.39
CA VAL A 341 -0.87 15.80 3.57
C VAL A 341 -0.77 16.34 2.15
N CYS A 342 -1.90 16.52 1.46
CA CYS A 342 -1.92 17.06 0.09
C CYS A 342 -1.34 18.47 -0.01
N LYS A 343 -1.40 19.25 1.08
CA LYS A 343 -0.74 20.56 1.13
C LYS A 343 0.76 20.44 1.34
N ALA A 344 1.23 19.46 2.11
CA ALA A 344 2.65 19.22 2.35
C ALA A 344 3.36 18.73 1.08
N THR A 345 2.68 18.04 0.16
CA THR A 345 3.22 17.70 -1.17
C THR A 345 3.49 18.93 -2.05
N GLN A 346 2.92 20.07 -1.71
CA GLN A 346 3.16 21.35 -2.39
C GLN A 346 4.28 22.17 -1.74
N SER A 347 5.01 21.60 -0.77
CA SER A 347 6.13 22.26 -0.12
C SER A 347 7.26 22.57 -1.12
N PRO A 348 7.91 23.74 -1.05
CA PRO A 348 9.10 24.03 -1.84
C PRO A 348 10.31 23.20 -1.39
N ASN A 349 10.32 22.70 -0.13
CA ASN A 349 11.38 21.84 0.38
C ASN A 349 11.16 20.39 -0.10
N THR A 350 12.14 19.88 -0.87
CA THR A 350 12.13 18.53 -1.44
C THR A 350 11.92 17.44 -0.39
N LYS A 351 12.58 17.50 0.77
CA LYS A 351 12.48 16.46 1.81
C LYS A 351 11.06 16.38 2.39
N ILE A 352 10.44 17.53 2.64
CA ILE A 352 9.03 17.58 3.10
C ILE A 352 8.11 17.03 2.02
N LYS A 353 8.33 17.41 0.76
CA LYS A 353 7.52 16.93 -0.37
C LYS A 353 7.61 15.41 -0.53
N VAL A 354 8.82 14.84 -0.51
CA VAL A 354 9.05 13.39 -0.57
C VAL A 354 8.38 12.68 0.61
N SER A 355 8.56 13.17 1.84
CA SER A 355 7.92 12.56 3.03
C SER A 355 6.38 12.64 2.98
N ALA A 356 5.82 13.71 2.42
CA ALA A 356 4.38 13.84 2.22
C ALA A 356 3.84 12.90 1.13
N LEU A 357 4.61 12.70 0.03
CA LEU A 357 4.26 11.72 -1.00
C LEU A 357 4.31 10.29 -0.45
N GLN A 358 5.31 9.96 0.38
CA GLN A 358 5.35 8.68 1.11
C GLN A 358 4.12 8.48 2.00
N CYS A 359 3.62 9.54 2.64
CA CYS A 359 2.36 9.47 3.37
C CYS A 359 1.20 9.12 2.43
N LEU A 360 1.12 9.70 1.23
CA LEU A 360 0.08 9.36 0.25
C LEU A 360 0.16 7.91 -0.21
N VAL A 361 1.36 7.39 -0.49
CA VAL A 361 1.58 5.98 -0.83
C VAL A 361 1.04 5.09 0.29
N LYS A 362 1.51 5.30 1.54
CA LYS A 362 1.10 4.47 2.69
C LYS A 362 -0.40 4.59 3.01
N ILE A 363 -0.98 5.78 2.83
CA ILE A 363 -2.43 5.99 2.96
C ILE A 363 -3.19 5.17 1.90
N MET A 364 -2.69 5.11 0.67
CA MET A 364 -3.34 4.34 -0.39
C MET A 364 -3.38 2.85 -0.04
N SER A 365 -2.28 2.27 0.43
CA SER A 365 -2.23 0.85 0.86
C SER A 365 -3.15 0.59 2.05
N LEU A 366 -3.09 1.42 3.10
CA LEU A 366 -3.84 1.16 4.33
C LEU A 366 -5.34 1.47 4.22
N TYR A 367 -5.71 2.43 3.37
CA TYR A 367 -7.03 3.07 3.41
C TYR A 367 -7.70 3.20 2.04
N TYR A 368 -7.33 2.38 1.06
CA TYR A 368 -7.84 2.39 -0.33
C TYR A 368 -9.35 2.66 -0.44
N ARG A 369 -10.17 1.97 0.36
CA ARG A 369 -11.66 2.08 0.35
C ARG A 369 -12.19 3.51 0.55
N TYR A 370 -11.43 4.36 1.23
CA TYR A 370 -11.82 5.73 1.54
C TYR A 370 -11.28 6.75 0.52
N MET A 371 -10.44 6.32 -0.43
CA MET A 371 -9.68 7.23 -1.28
C MET A 371 -10.48 7.79 -2.47
N GLU A 372 -11.65 7.24 -2.78
CA GLU A 372 -12.51 7.66 -3.89
C GLU A 372 -12.81 9.16 -3.87
N ALA A 373 -13.09 9.71 -2.69
CA ALA A 373 -13.37 11.14 -2.51
C ALA A 373 -12.16 12.06 -2.81
N TYR A 374 -10.93 11.53 -2.80
CA TYR A 374 -9.69 12.31 -2.96
C TYR A 374 -8.94 11.97 -4.25
N MET A 375 -9.24 10.82 -4.87
CA MET A 375 -8.47 10.28 -5.99
C MET A 375 -8.50 11.22 -7.20
N GLY A 376 -9.70 11.54 -7.68
CA GLY A 376 -9.89 12.49 -8.78
C GLY A 376 -9.51 13.94 -8.41
N PRO A 377 -10.02 14.50 -7.30
CA PRO A 377 -9.79 15.91 -6.97
C PRO A 377 -8.35 16.29 -6.64
N ALA A 378 -7.53 15.36 -6.14
CA ALA A 378 -6.18 15.68 -5.66
C ALA A 378 -5.12 14.65 -6.05
N PHE A 379 -5.31 13.37 -5.72
CA PHE A 379 -4.23 12.39 -5.83
C PHE A 379 -3.72 12.22 -7.25
N PHE A 380 -4.63 12.09 -8.22
CA PHE A 380 -4.27 11.90 -9.61
C PHE A 380 -3.34 13.01 -10.11
N ALA A 381 -3.67 14.28 -9.83
CA ALA A 381 -2.86 15.41 -10.24
C ALA A 381 -1.50 15.43 -9.51
N ILE A 382 -1.50 15.22 -8.19
CA ILE A 382 -0.29 15.25 -7.36
C ILE A 382 0.68 14.14 -7.76
N SER A 383 0.20 12.90 -7.91
CA SER A 383 1.05 11.74 -8.22
C SER A 383 1.57 11.80 -9.65
N LEU A 384 0.74 12.22 -10.62
CA LEU A 384 1.17 12.38 -12.00
C LEU A 384 2.18 13.51 -12.18
N GLU A 385 2.03 14.62 -11.44
CA GLU A 385 3.03 15.69 -11.39
C GLU A 385 4.33 15.18 -10.78
N ALA A 386 4.25 14.43 -9.67
CA ALA A 386 5.43 13.84 -9.05
C ALA A 386 6.20 12.94 -10.01
N MET A 387 5.53 12.05 -10.77
CA MET A 387 6.16 11.19 -11.79
C MET A 387 6.93 11.96 -12.87
N LYS A 388 6.50 13.19 -13.17
CA LYS A 388 7.11 14.05 -14.20
C LYS A 388 8.23 14.93 -13.66
N SER A 389 8.50 14.87 -12.36
CA SER A 389 9.58 15.62 -11.72
C SER A 389 10.94 15.21 -12.28
N ASP A 390 11.83 16.19 -12.47
CA ASP A 390 13.24 15.94 -12.78
C ASP A 390 14.07 15.59 -11.53
N ILE A 391 13.47 15.64 -10.35
CA ILE A 391 14.08 15.17 -9.09
C ILE A 391 13.69 13.72 -8.87
N ASP A 392 14.66 12.81 -8.95
CA ASP A 392 14.46 11.36 -8.86
C ASP A 392 13.72 10.93 -7.60
N GLU A 393 14.08 11.47 -6.42
CA GLU A 393 13.40 11.13 -5.16
C GLU A 393 11.90 11.45 -5.19
N ILE A 394 11.47 12.46 -5.95
CA ILE A 394 10.05 12.82 -6.11
C ILE A 394 9.40 11.93 -7.19
N ALA A 395 10.09 11.72 -8.31
CA ALA A 395 9.61 10.87 -9.39
C ALA A 395 9.36 9.44 -8.93
N LEU A 396 10.29 8.88 -8.14
CA LEU A 396 10.17 7.56 -7.54
C LEU A 396 8.93 7.45 -6.66
N GLN A 397 8.59 8.47 -5.86
CA GLN A 397 7.37 8.42 -5.04
C GLN A 397 6.09 8.51 -5.88
N GLY A 398 6.11 9.23 -7.00
CA GLY A 398 4.99 9.24 -7.96
C GLY A 398 4.78 7.87 -8.61
N ILE A 399 5.87 7.20 -8.99
CA ILE A 399 5.84 5.85 -9.56
C ILE A 399 5.36 4.86 -8.50
N GLU A 400 5.92 4.91 -7.29
CA GLU A 400 5.56 4.06 -6.16
C GLU A 400 4.07 4.15 -5.84
N PHE A 401 3.50 5.36 -5.87
CA PHE A 401 2.06 5.54 -5.66
C PHE A 401 1.23 4.72 -6.65
N TRP A 402 1.56 4.76 -7.93
CA TRP A 402 0.81 4.02 -8.96
C TRP A 402 1.12 2.53 -8.97
N SER A 403 2.35 2.12 -8.67
CA SER A 403 2.68 0.71 -8.41
C SER A 403 1.84 0.15 -7.28
N ASN A 404 1.74 0.87 -6.15
CA ASN A 404 0.94 0.46 -5.02
C ASN A 404 -0.57 0.42 -5.34
N VAL A 405 -1.09 1.35 -6.16
CA VAL A 405 -2.48 1.28 -6.63
C VAL A 405 -2.70 0.01 -7.46
N CYS A 406 -1.77 -0.35 -8.35
CA CYS A 406 -1.86 -1.57 -9.13
C CYS A 406 -1.85 -2.82 -8.23
N ASP A 407 -0.94 -2.90 -7.26
CA ASP A 407 -0.85 -4.04 -6.34
C ASP A 407 -2.15 -4.22 -5.54
N GLU A 408 -2.67 -3.14 -4.94
CA GLU A 408 -3.95 -3.18 -4.22
C GLU A 408 -5.12 -3.58 -5.13
N GLU A 409 -5.17 -3.09 -6.37
CA GLU A 409 -6.26 -3.42 -7.29
C GLU A 409 -6.18 -4.86 -7.82
N ILE A 410 -4.99 -5.41 -7.98
CA ILE A 410 -4.79 -6.83 -8.33
C ILE A 410 -5.31 -7.71 -7.18
N ASP A 411 -4.90 -7.44 -5.95
CA ASP A 411 -5.35 -8.19 -4.77
C ASP A 411 -6.88 -8.12 -4.63
N LEU A 412 -7.48 -6.94 -4.79
CA LEU A 412 -8.93 -6.77 -4.75
C LEU A 412 -9.67 -7.54 -5.86
N VAL A 413 -9.08 -7.66 -7.05
CA VAL A 413 -9.65 -8.46 -8.15
C VAL A 413 -9.56 -9.96 -7.84
N VAL A 414 -8.47 -10.41 -7.23
CA VAL A 414 -8.33 -11.81 -6.78
C VAL A 414 -9.34 -12.12 -5.68
N GLU A 415 -9.42 -11.29 -4.63
CA GLU A 415 -10.40 -11.41 -3.55
C GLU A 415 -11.84 -11.48 -4.09
N ALA A 416 -12.16 -10.66 -5.10
CA ALA A 416 -13.48 -10.64 -5.71
C ALA A 416 -13.80 -11.93 -6.48
N LYS A 417 -12.83 -12.52 -7.19
CA LYS A 417 -13.01 -13.81 -7.88
C LYS A 417 -13.24 -14.95 -6.90
N GLU A 418 -12.42 -15.03 -5.85
CA GLU A 418 -12.56 -16.04 -4.79
C GLU A 418 -13.93 -15.94 -4.09
N ALA A 419 -14.39 -14.71 -3.84
CA ALA A 419 -15.71 -14.48 -3.26
C ALA A 419 -16.83 -15.04 -4.16
N VAL A 420 -16.77 -14.77 -5.46
CA VAL A 420 -17.75 -15.29 -6.43
C VAL A 420 -17.71 -16.82 -6.51
N GLU A 421 -16.52 -17.43 -6.53
CA GLU A 421 -16.35 -18.90 -6.54
C GLU A 421 -16.93 -19.56 -5.28
N MET A 422 -16.84 -18.89 -4.12
CA MET A 422 -17.45 -19.31 -2.87
C MET A 422 -18.95 -18.94 -2.74
N GLY A 423 -19.56 -18.33 -3.76
CA GLY A 423 -20.95 -17.90 -3.73
C GLY A 423 -21.25 -16.77 -2.74
N ARG A 424 -20.24 -15.98 -2.34
CA ARG A 424 -20.36 -14.82 -1.45
C ARG A 424 -20.11 -13.51 -2.20
N THR A 425 -20.59 -12.41 -1.63
CA THR A 425 -20.26 -11.07 -2.14
C THR A 425 -18.89 -10.61 -1.65
N PRO A 426 -18.06 -9.98 -2.50
CA PRO A 426 -16.77 -9.42 -2.07
C PRO A 426 -16.95 -8.34 -0.99
N GLU A 427 -16.14 -8.38 0.07
CA GLU A 427 -16.16 -7.39 1.15
C GLU A 427 -15.55 -6.04 0.73
N ARG A 428 -14.62 -6.09 -0.21
CA ARG A 428 -13.94 -4.94 -0.81
C ARG A 428 -13.98 -5.09 -2.32
N THR A 429 -14.03 -3.96 -3.03
CA THR A 429 -14.05 -3.94 -4.49
C THR A 429 -13.06 -2.91 -5.01
N SER A 430 -12.32 -3.27 -6.06
CA SER A 430 -11.49 -2.33 -6.82
C SER A 430 -12.36 -1.21 -7.43
N ARG A 431 -11.76 -0.02 -7.53
CA ARG A 431 -12.31 1.13 -8.27
C ARG A 431 -11.67 1.31 -9.64
N TYR A 432 -10.71 0.45 -10.01
CA TYR A 432 -10.03 0.45 -11.30
C TYR A 432 -9.37 1.80 -11.64
N TYR A 433 -8.79 2.46 -10.64
CA TYR A 433 -8.06 3.70 -10.80
C TYR A 433 -6.86 3.53 -11.73
N ALA A 434 -6.13 2.42 -11.63
CA ALA A 434 -4.99 2.16 -12.51
C ALA A 434 -5.44 2.12 -13.97
N LEU A 435 -6.55 1.41 -14.25
CA LEU A 435 -7.14 1.33 -15.58
C LEU A 435 -7.56 2.72 -16.09
N GLY A 436 -8.25 3.51 -15.25
CA GLY A 436 -8.70 4.85 -15.61
C GLY A 436 -7.54 5.84 -15.87
N ALA A 437 -6.41 5.65 -15.19
CA ALA A 437 -5.25 6.52 -15.32
C ALA A 437 -4.22 6.06 -16.37
N LEU A 438 -4.37 4.85 -16.92
CA LEU A 438 -3.42 4.20 -17.81
C LEU A 438 -2.95 5.09 -18.97
N GLN A 439 -3.88 5.76 -19.63
CA GLN A 439 -3.58 6.65 -20.78
C GLN A 439 -2.68 7.84 -20.43
N TYR A 440 -2.62 8.22 -19.15
CA TYR A 440 -1.79 9.33 -18.67
C TYR A 440 -0.46 8.86 -18.09
N ILE A 441 -0.45 7.69 -17.44
CA ILE A 441 0.72 7.12 -16.76
C ILE A 441 1.67 6.49 -17.78
N LEU A 442 1.14 5.70 -18.72
CA LEU A 442 1.95 4.93 -19.67
C LEU A 442 2.91 5.81 -20.49
N PRO A 443 2.50 6.97 -21.05
CA PRO A 443 3.43 7.85 -21.76
C PRO A 443 4.57 8.38 -20.88
N VAL A 444 4.29 8.66 -19.60
CA VAL A 444 5.30 9.16 -18.65
C VAL A 444 6.30 8.05 -18.33
N LEU A 445 5.83 6.83 -18.07
CA LEU A 445 6.70 5.68 -17.84
C LEU A 445 7.59 5.38 -19.04
N LEU A 446 7.02 5.34 -20.25
CA LEU A 446 7.79 5.13 -21.49
C LEU A 446 8.85 6.22 -21.67
N HIS A 447 8.53 7.48 -21.37
CA HIS A 447 9.51 8.56 -21.38
C HIS A 447 10.62 8.36 -20.33
N LEU A 448 10.27 7.98 -19.10
CA LEU A 448 11.25 7.71 -18.04
C LEU A 448 12.19 6.56 -18.41
N LEU A 449 11.72 5.51 -19.10
CA LEU A 449 12.57 4.44 -19.63
C LEU A 449 13.66 4.97 -20.57
N THR A 450 13.38 6.03 -21.35
CA THR A 450 14.40 6.64 -22.21
C THR A 450 15.51 7.35 -21.44
N LYS A 451 15.28 7.69 -20.16
CA LYS A 451 16.29 8.29 -19.28
C LYS A 451 17.20 7.25 -18.60
N GLN A 452 16.94 5.94 -18.76
CA GLN A 452 17.65 4.84 -18.05
C GLN A 452 19.05 4.48 -18.56
N VAL A 453 19.68 5.28 -19.42
CA VAL A 453 21.06 5.00 -19.89
C VAL A 453 22.11 5.16 -18.77
N PHE A 454 21.72 5.60 -17.56
CA PHE A 454 22.62 5.71 -16.42
C PHE A 454 21.90 5.44 -15.08
N LEU A 455 21.56 4.18 -14.78
CA LEU A 455 21.52 3.55 -13.44
C LEU A 455 20.95 2.11 -13.56
N PRO A 456 21.54 1.11 -12.88
CA PRO A 456 21.24 -0.30 -13.11
C PRO A 456 19.85 -0.70 -12.61
N LEU A 457 19.18 -1.48 -13.48
CA LEU A 457 17.90 -2.16 -13.34
C LEU A 457 17.65 -2.77 -11.95
N LEU A 458 16.81 -2.13 -11.15
CA LEU A 458 15.91 -2.78 -10.20
C LEU A 458 14.56 -2.06 -10.30
N THR A 459 13.46 -2.83 -10.27
CA THR A 459 12.04 -2.41 -10.14
C THR A 459 11.24 -1.97 -11.38
N LEU A 460 11.31 -2.69 -12.50
CA LEU A 460 10.33 -2.54 -13.61
C LEU A 460 9.65 -3.85 -14.05
N SER A 461 9.67 -4.87 -13.20
CA SER A 461 9.09 -6.19 -13.50
C SER A 461 7.55 -6.18 -13.56
N SER A 462 6.87 -5.20 -12.94
CA SER A 462 5.41 -5.20 -12.76
C SER A 462 4.63 -4.45 -13.85
N LEU A 463 5.27 -3.67 -14.72
CA LEU A 463 4.58 -2.83 -15.71
C LEU A 463 4.58 -3.38 -17.14
N VAL A 464 5.44 -4.36 -17.47
CA VAL A 464 5.64 -4.82 -18.86
C VAL A 464 4.74 -6.01 -19.24
N LEU A 465 4.07 -6.66 -18.30
CA LEU A 465 3.27 -7.87 -18.59
C LEU A 465 1.85 -7.63 -19.11
N SER A 466 1.45 -6.40 -19.46
CA SER A 466 0.10 -6.10 -19.99
C SER A 466 0.04 -5.74 -21.48
N SER A 467 1.16 -5.67 -22.20
CA SER A 467 1.18 -5.26 -23.61
C SER A 467 1.73 -6.30 -24.59
N SER A 468 2.04 -7.52 -24.16
CA SER A 468 2.47 -8.61 -25.05
C SER A 468 1.45 -9.74 -25.09
N SER A 469 0.27 -9.45 -25.64
CA SER A 469 -0.57 -10.45 -26.32
C SER A 469 -1.52 -9.75 -27.29
N SER A 470 -0.96 -9.13 -28.33
CA SER A 470 -1.67 -8.86 -29.58
C SER A 470 -0.74 -9.21 -30.74
N HIS A 471 -0.62 -10.50 -31.00
CA HIS A 471 -0.46 -11.09 -32.34
C HIS A 471 -0.79 -12.58 -32.27
#